data_AF-A0A9Y2P6T9-F1
#
_entry.id   AF-A0A9Y2P6T9-F1
#
_cell.length_a   1.000
_cell.length_b   1.000
_cell.length_c   1.000
_cell.angle_alpha   90.00
_cell.angle_beta   90.00
_cell.angle_gamma   90.00
#
_symmetry.space_group_name_H-M   'P 1'
#
loop_
_entity.id
_entity.type
_entity.pdbx_description
1 polymer ?
#
loop_
_entity_poly.entity_id
_entity_poly.type
_entity_poly.pdbx_seq_one_letter_code
_entity_poly.pdbx_strand_id
1 'polypeptide(L)'
;MPSATRPNPQRKFIAFILAASIAITGFSAAPARAGDDVAKLLAGLAVLGILGVAINKDRHQRGTVSRRVVEPAVVPVYQRPRPLPPRVTRYDLPEKCLRYFPAFRDGRALLGQKCLRNNYRHVKALPKQCRVTFGKGRRNKSAYKPRCLRRNGYRIVRR
;
A
#
# COMPACT_ATOMS: atom_id res chain seq x y z
N MET A 1 15.76 12.77 -39.22
CA MET A 1 14.36 13.26 -39.33
C MET A 1 13.47 12.06 -39.65
N PRO A 2 12.23 12.01 -39.14
CA PRO A 2 11.63 10.84 -38.48
C PRO A 2 11.27 9.69 -39.42
N SER A 3 11.54 8.46 -38.97
CA SER A 3 11.15 7.21 -39.64
C SER A 3 9.64 7.03 -39.64
N ALA A 4 9.05 7.00 -40.84
CA ALA A 4 7.64 6.69 -41.04
C ALA A 4 7.37 5.20 -40.77
N THR A 5 6.91 4.86 -39.57
CA THR A 5 6.38 3.54 -39.23
C THR A 5 5.12 3.25 -40.03
N ARG A 6 5.15 2.20 -40.87
CA ARG A 6 3.94 1.69 -41.55
C ARG A 6 2.90 1.26 -40.51
N PRO A 7 1.69 1.85 -40.50
CA PRO A 7 0.68 1.53 -39.50
C PRO A 7 -0.02 0.21 -39.81
N ASN A 8 0.16 -0.77 -38.91
CA ASN A 8 -0.58 -2.04 -38.86
C ASN A 8 -2.12 -1.75 -38.81
N PRO A 9 -2.96 -2.45 -39.60
CA PRO A 9 -4.42 -2.22 -39.64
C PRO A 9 -5.08 -2.22 -38.25
N GLN A 10 -4.55 -2.99 -37.30
CA GLN A 10 -5.01 -3.04 -35.90
C GLN A 10 -4.87 -1.68 -35.19
N ARG A 11 -3.79 -0.94 -35.47
CA ARG A 11 -3.53 0.37 -34.87
C ARG A 11 -4.44 1.46 -35.44
N LYS A 12 -4.87 1.31 -36.71
CA LYS A 12 -5.82 2.23 -37.35
C LYS A 12 -7.21 2.13 -36.71
N PHE A 13 -7.66 0.91 -36.39
CA PHE A 13 -8.94 0.69 -35.72
C PHE A 13 -8.99 1.30 -34.31
N ILE A 14 -7.94 1.06 -33.51
CA ILE A 14 -7.83 1.65 -32.15
C ILE A 14 -7.81 3.17 -32.22
N ALA A 15 -7.04 3.76 -33.15
CA ALA A 15 -6.99 5.21 -33.33
C ALA A 15 -8.36 5.80 -33.71
N PHE A 16 -9.12 5.11 -34.56
CA PHE A 16 -10.46 5.55 -34.96
C PHE A 16 -11.44 5.54 -33.79
N ILE A 17 -11.50 4.46 -33.00
CA ILE A 17 -12.37 4.39 -31.81
C ILE A 17 -11.99 5.48 -30.81
N LEU A 18 -10.69 5.66 -30.53
CA LEU A 18 -10.23 6.67 -29.59
C LEU A 18 -10.63 8.08 -30.02
N ALA A 19 -10.45 8.40 -31.31
CA ALA A 19 -10.83 9.70 -31.87
C ALA A 19 -12.36 9.91 -31.82
N ALA A 20 -13.14 8.88 -32.15
CA ALA A 20 -14.60 8.93 -32.09
C ALA A 20 -15.10 9.17 -30.67
N SER A 21 -14.56 8.49 -29.66
CA SER A 21 -14.93 8.69 -28.25
C SER A 21 -14.63 10.11 -27.78
N ILE A 22 -13.46 10.66 -28.13
CA ILE A 22 -13.07 12.03 -27.75
C ILE A 22 -13.98 13.06 -28.45
N ALA A 23 -14.30 12.85 -29.73
CA ALA A 23 -15.17 13.75 -30.49
C ALA A 23 -16.60 13.77 -29.92
N ILE A 24 -17.17 12.61 -29.60
CA ILE A 24 -18.52 12.49 -29.01
C ILE A 24 -18.57 13.20 -27.65
N THR A 25 -17.55 12.99 -26.81
CA THR A 25 -17.48 13.61 -25.47
C THR A 25 -17.24 15.12 -25.56
N GLY A 26 -16.46 15.57 -26.55
CA GLY A 26 -16.20 17.00 -26.80
C GLY A 26 -17.43 17.74 -27.31
N PHE A 27 -18.29 17.08 -28.08
CA PHE A 27 -19.52 17.68 -28.62
C PHE A 27 -20.62 17.82 -27.55
N SER A 28 -20.62 16.98 -26.50
CA SER A 28 -21.56 17.09 -25.37
C SER A 28 -21.17 18.15 -24.34
N ALA A 29 -19.98 18.76 -24.45
CA ALA A 29 -19.60 19.92 -23.66
C ALA A 29 -20.23 21.18 -24.26
N ALA A 30 -21.54 21.34 -24.10
CA ALA A 30 -22.19 22.62 -24.37
C ALA A 30 -21.49 23.69 -23.49
N PRO A 31 -20.92 24.76 -24.07
CA PRO A 31 -20.34 25.82 -23.28
C PRO A 31 -21.48 26.49 -22.51
N ALA A 32 -21.39 26.54 -21.18
CA ALA A 32 -22.33 27.27 -20.35
C ALA A 32 -22.25 28.77 -20.71
N ARG A 33 -23.21 29.23 -21.53
CA ARG A 33 -23.36 30.61 -21.96
C ARG A 33 -24.29 31.33 -20.97
N ALA A 34 -23.67 32.12 -20.10
CA ALA A 34 -24.09 33.35 -19.41
C ALA A 34 -25.59 33.63 -19.12
N GLY A 35 -25.89 33.81 -17.83
CA GLY A 35 -27.06 34.57 -17.35
C GLY A 35 -27.66 34.03 -16.07
N ASP A 36 -28.34 32.89 -16.17
CA ASP A 36 -29.27 32.42 -15.13
C ASP A 36 -28.75 31.24 -14.29
N ASP A 37 -27.62 30.65 -14.66
CA ASP A 37 -27.12 29.46 -13.98
C ASP A 37 -26.29 29.77 -12.74
N VAL A 38 -25.78 31.00 -12.58
CA VAL A 38 -25.14 31.43 -11.33
C VAL A 38 -26.17 31.46 -10.20
N ALA A 39 -27.40 31.90 -10.48
CA ALA A 39 -28.50 31.88 -9.51
C ALA A 39 -28.88 30.45 -9.11
N LYS A 40 -28.95 29.50 -10.06
CA LYS A 40 -29.22 28.08 -9.75
C LYS A 40 -28.09 27.41 -8.97
N LEU A 41 -26.85 27.77 -9.27
CA LEU A 41 -25.67 27.24 -8.59
C LEU A 41 -25.55 27.80 -7.16
N LEU A 42 -25.81 29.11 -6.99
CA LEU A 42 -25.92 29.74 -5.67
C LEU A 42 -27.10 29.20 -4.87
N ALA A 43 -28.25 28.96 -5.49
CA ALA A 43 -29.39 28.32 -4.85
C ALA A 43 -29.06 26.89 -4.39
N GLY A 44 -28.39 26.09 -5.23
CA GLY A 44 -27.93 24.74 -4.88
C GLY A 44 -26.91 24.74 -3.73
N LEU A 45 -25.95 25.68 -3.75
CA LEU A 45 -24.98 25.85 -2.68
C LEU A 45 -25.61 26.34 -1.37
N ALA A 46 -26.62 27.21 -1.43
CA ALA A 46 -27.35 27.69 -0.25
C ALA A 46 -28.10 26.56 0.46
N VAL A 47 -28.77 25.67 -0.28
CA VAL A 47 -29.44 24.48 0.28
C VAL A 47 -28.45 23.57 1.01
N LEU A 48 -27.30 23.28 0.38
CA LEU A 48 -26.25 22.46 0.99
C LEU A 48 -25.60 23.16 2.20
N GLY A 49 -25.44 24.48 2.16
CA GLY A 49 -24.92 25.27 3.26
C GLY A 49 -25.81 25.24 4.50
N ILE A 50 -27.14 25.36 4.34
CA ILE A 50 -28.12 25.29 5.44
C ILE A 50 -28.10 23.89 6.09
N LEU A 51 -28.07 22.82 5.28
CA LEU A 51 -27.93 21.45 5.76
C LEU A 51 -26.62 21.23 6.53
N GLY A 52 -25.52 21.84 6.08
CA GLY A 52 -24.21 21.76 6.75
C GLY A 52 -24.18 22.42 8.13
N VAL A 53 -24.91 23.52 8.33
CA VAL A 53 -24.95 24.26 9.63
C VAL A 53 -25.72 23.48 10.70
N ALA A 54 -26.73 22.68 10.32
CA ALA A 54 -27.45 21.82 11.26
C ALA A 54 -26.58 20.68 11.83
N ILE A 55 -25.56 20.23 11.09
CA ILE A 55 -24.67 19.13 11.49
C ILE A 55 -23.50 19.65 12.36
N ASN A 56 -23.18 20.94 12.29
CA ASN A 56 -22.00 21.50 12.97
C ASN A 56 -22.22 21.85 14.46
N LYS A 57 -23.36 21.47 15.03
CA LYS A 57 -23.73 21.83 16.41
C LYS A 57 -23.58 20.65 17.38
N ASP A 58 -22.42 20.01 17.42
CA ASP A 58 -22.10 19.13 18.56
C ASP A 58 -20.60 18.83 18.81
N ARG A 59 -19.73 19.85 18.72
CA ARG A 59 -18.28 19.66 18.98
C ARG A 59 -17.73 20.26 20.27
N HIS A 60 -18.57 20.80 21.17
CA HIS A 60 -18.08 21.44 22.40
C HIS A 60 -18.87 21.13 23.68
N GLN A 61 -19.43 19.93 23.82
CA GLN A 61 -19.84 19.40 25.12
C GLN A 61 -19.04 18.14 25.45
N ARG A 62 -17.84 18.35 26.01
CA ARG A 62 -17.25 17.36 26.91
C ARG A 62 -18.07 17.38 28.20
N GLY A 63 -19.27 16.80 28.15
CA GLY A 63 -19.99 16.41 29.34
C GLY A 63 -19.10 15.41 30.10
N THR A 64 -18.70 15.75 31.31
CA THR A 64 -18.11 14.80 32.24
C THR A 64 -19.17 13.77 32.58
N VAL A 65 -19.21 12.69 31.81
CA VAL A 65 -20.04 11.53 32.12
C VAL A 65 -19.41 10.85 33.32
N SER A 66 -19.94 11.10 34.52
CA SER A 66 -19.67 10.27 35.70
C SER A 66 -20.37 8.93 35.52
N ARG A 67 -19.80 8.08 34.67
CA ARG A 67 -20.19 6.68 34.57
C ARG A 67 -19.67 6.01 35.84
N ARG A 68 -20.56 5.61 36.76
CA ARG A 68 -20.20 4.59 37.75
C ARG A 68 -19.88 3.32 36.98
N VAL A 69 -18.60 3.13 36.70
CA VAL A 69 -18.05 1.87 36.26
C VAL A 69 -18.10 0.98 37.51
N VAL A 70 -19.07 0.07 37.57
CA VAL A 70 -18.83 -1.17 38.32
C VAL A 70 -17.66 -1.80 37.57
N GLU A 71 -16.47 -1.69 38.14
CA GLU A 71 -15.25 -2.25 37.59
C GLU A 71 -15.32 -3.75 37.89
N PRO A 72 -15.70 -4.63 36.92
CA PRO A 72 -15.25 -6.00 37.07
C PRO A 72 -13.73 -5.89 37.10
N ALA A 73 -13.11 -6.46 38.13
CA ALA A 73 -11.65 -6.56 38.18
C ALA A 73 -11.21 -7.38 36.96
N VAL A 74 -11.04 -6.71 35.81
CA VAL A 74 -10.46 -7.27 34.61
C VAL A 74 -8.98 -7.34 34.93
N VAL A 75 -8.60 -8.40 35.63
CA VAL A 75 -7.22 -8.85 35.65
C VAL A 75 -6.77 -8.90 34.19
N PRO A 76 -5.76 -8.10 33.78
CA PRO A 76 -5.25 -8.18 32.43
C PRO A 76 -4.61 -9.56 32.31
N VAL A 77 -5.36 -10.50 31.75
CA VAL A 77 -4.82 -11.78 31.35
C VAL A 77 -3.88 -11.45 30.21
N TYR A 78 -2.60 -11.30 30.52
CA TYR A 78 -1.53 -11.37 29.54
C TYR A 78 -1.61 -12.76 28.91
N GLN A 79 -2.42 -12.90 27.87
CA GLN A 79 -2.47 -14.11 27.07
C GLN A 79 -1.08 -14.25 26.45
N ARG A 80 -0.24 -15.09 27.07
CA ARG A 80 1.02 -15.50 26.47
C ARG A 80 0.66 -16.06 25.08
N PRO A 81 1.24 -15.53 23.99
CA PRO A 81 0.92 -16.01 22.66
C PRO A 81 1.08 -17.54 22.63
N ARG A 82 0.01 -18.25 22.31
CA ARG A 82 0.05 -19.71 22.19
C ARG A 82 1.18 -20.05 21.20
N PRO A 83 2.15 -20.90 21.57
CA PRO A 83 3.25 -21.25 20.68
C PRO A 83 2.69 -21.75 19.35
N LEU A 84 3.05 -21.08 18.25
CA LEU A 84 2.57 -21.52 16.94
C LEU A 84 3.07 -22.95 16.69
N PRO A 85 2.25 -23.83 16.08
CA PRO A 85 2.64 -25.20 15.83
C PRO A 85 3.97 -25.24 15.06
N PRO A 86 4.87 -26.20 15.34
CA PRO A 86 6.24 -26.23 14.83
C PRO A 86 6.34 -26.08 13.30
N ARG A 87 5.33 -26.55 12.56
CA ARG A 87 5.26 -26.43 11.09
C ARG A 87 5.20 -24.98 10.61
N VAL A 88 4.59 -24.08 11.38
CA VAL A 88 4.47 -22.66 11.03
C VAL A 88 5.79 -21.93 11.29
N THR A 89 6.60 -22.41 12.23
CA THR A 89 7.91 -21.82 12.56
C THR A 89 8.91 -21.91 11.41
N ARG A 90 8.64 -22.75 10.40
CA ARG A 90 9.38 -22.79 9.13
C ARG A 90 9.23 -21.48 8.36
N TYR A 91 8.11 -20.77 8.45
CA TYR A 91 7.91 -19.51 7.72
C TYR A 91 8.36 -18.29 8.51
N ASP A 92 8.86 -18.48 9.74
CA ASP A 92 9.29 -17.41 10.61
C ASP A 92 10.78 -17.13 10.44
N LEU A 93 11.11 -15.99 9.82
CA LEU A 93 12.47 -15.50 9.71
C LEU A 93 12.86 -14.65 10.92
N PRO A 94 14.09 -14.81 11.43
CA PRO A 94 14.57 -14.03 12.56
C PRO A 94 14.82 -12.56 12.18
N GLU A 95 14.22 -11.62 12.90
CA GLU A 95 14.36 -10.16 12.69
C GLU A 95 15.83 -9.70 12.78
N LYS A 96 16.66 -10.35 13.63
CA LYS A 96 18.10 -10.05 13.73
C LYS A 96 18.87 -10.15 12.41
N CYS A 97 18.34 -10.88 11.42
CA CYS A 97 18.94 -10.98 10.10
C CYS A 97 18.49 -9.90 9.12
N LEU A 98 17.49 -9.10 9.49
CA LEU A 98 17.06 -7.91 8.76
C LEU A 98 18.06 -6.78 9.05
N ARG A 99 18.81 -6.37 8.04
CA ARG A 99 19.80 -5.29 8.15
C ARG A 99 19.72 -4.36 6.95
N TYR A 100 20.13 -3.12 7.15
CA TYR A 100 20.24 -2.13 6.09
C TYR A 100 21.48 -2.41 5.22
N PHE A 101 21.32 -2.37 3.89
CA PHE A 101 22.41 -2.61 2.93
C PHE A 101 22.53 -1.43 1.96
N PRO A 102 23.42 -0.44 2.20
CA PRO A 102 23.54 0.75 1.35
C PRO A 102 23.94 0.43 -0.09
N ALA A 103 24.74 -0.62 -0.29
CA ALA A 103 25.18 -1.07 -1.61
C ALA A 103 24.07 -1.68 -2.48
N PHE A 104 22.85 -1.85 -1.95
CA PHE A 104 21.71 -2.39 -2.70
C PHE A 104 20.63 -1.33 -2.93
N ARG A 105 20.45 -0.93 -4.21
CA ARG A 105 19.38 -0.07 -4.75
C ARG A 105 18.68 0.81 -3.70
N ASP A 106 19.31 1.97 -3.46
CA ASP A 106 18.88 3.05 -2.55
C ASP A 106 18.96 2.71 -1.06
N GLY A 107 19.68 1.65 -0.70
CA GLY A 107 19.87 1.25 0.68
C GLY A 107 18.57 0.76 1.30
N ARG A 108 18.21 -0.50 1.06
CA ARG A 108 17.01 -1.09 1.67
C ARG A 108 17.36 -2.12 2.73
N ALA A 109 16.44 -2.29 3.69
CA ALA A 109 16.51 -3.39 4.64
C ALA A 109 16.31 -4.72 3.91
N LEU A 110 17.25 -5.64 4.05
CA LEU A 110 17.21 -6.98 3.47
C LEU A 110 17.56 -8.03 4.52
N LEU A 111 17.16 -9.26 4.26
CA LEU A 111 17.61 -10.39 5.07
C LEU A 111 18.90 -10.97 4.48
N GLY A 112 20.01 -10.80 5.19
CA GLY A 112 21.32 -11.24 4.71
C GLY A 112 21.44 -12.77 4.66
N GLN A 113 21.89 -13.33 3.53
CA GLN A 113 21.98 -14.78 3.33
C GLN A 113 22.93 -15.46 4.34
N LYS A 114 24.05 -14.82 4.68
CA LYS A 114 24.99 -15.35 5.68
C LYS A 114 24.35 -15.44 7.07
N CYS A 115 23.60 -14.43 7.48
CA CYS A 115 22.91 -14.44 8.78
C CYS A 115 21.84 -15.53 8.82
N LEU A 116 21.03 -15.62 7.77
CA LEU A 116 20.00 -16.65 7.66
C LEU A 116 20.61 -18.05 7.73
N ARG A 117 21.72 -18.30 7.02
CA ARG A 117 22.40 -19.61 7.05
C ARG A 117 22.79 -20.06 8.47
N ASN A 118 23.15 -19.11 9.33
CA ASN A 118 23.58 -19.39 10.69
C ASN A 118 22.44 -19.42 11.70
N ASN A 119 21.31 -18.75 11.43
CA ASN A 119 20.26 -18.51 12.43
C ASN A 119 18.88 -19.06 12.04
N TYR A 120 18.73 -19.64 10.86
CA TYR A 120 17.46 -20.11 10.33
C TYR A 120 17.65 -21.48 9.68
N ARG A 121 17.02 -22.52 10.25
CA ARG A 121 17.25 -23.92 9.85
C ARG A 121 16.80 -24.24 8.42
N HIS A 122 15.83 -23.49 7.90
CA HIS A 122 15.18 -23.78 6.61
C HIS A 122 15.60 -22.82 5.49
N VAL A 123 16.86 -22.38 5.47
CA VAL A 123 17.39 -21.47 4.43
C VAL A 123 17.20 -22.01 3.02
N LYS A 124 17.36 -23.33 2.83
CA LYS A 124 17.22 -23.98 1.53
C LYS A 124 15.79 -23.92 0.96
N ALA A 125 14.78 -23.72 1.82
CA ALA A 125 13.38 -23.59 1.42
C ALA A 125 13.02 -22.17 0.96
N LEU A 126 13.93 -21.18 1.12
CA LEU A 126 13.66 -19.81 0.72
C LEU A 126 13.54 -19.70 -0.81
N PRO A 127 12.49 -19.01 -1.32
CA PRO A 127 12.29 -18.84 -2.74
C PRO A 127 13.47 -18.11 -3.40
N LYS A 128 14.06 -18.73 -4.42
CA LYS A 128 15.18 -18.15 -5.17
C LYS A 128 14.78 -16.85 -5.87
N GLN A 129 13.50 -16.69 -6.26
CA GLN A 129 13.01 -15.44 -6.88
C GLN A 129 13.11 -14.21 -5.95
N CYS A 130 13.12 -14.41 -4.63
CA CYS A 130 13.23 -13.32 -3.66
C CYS A 130 14.69 -12.94 -3.36
N ARG A 131 15.65 -13.72 -3.87
CA ARG A 131 17.08 -13.49 -3.67
C ARG A 131 17.58 -12.39 -4.58
N VAL A 132 18.44 -11.55 -4.04
CA VAL A 132 19.19 -10.53 -4.76
C VAL A 132 20.67 -10.68 -4.44
N THR A 133 21.50 -10.33 -5.42
CA THR A 133 22.95 -10.28 -5.27
C THR A 133 23.43 -8.90 -5.67
N PHE A 134 24.37 -8.35 -4.91
CA PHE A 134 24.97 -7.04 -5.15
C PHE A 134 26.43 -7.06 -4.73
N GLY A 135 27.23 -6.19 -5.37
CA GLY A 135 28.64 -6.04 -5.04
C GLY A 135 28.83 -5.30 -3.71
N LYS A 136 29.80 -5.74 -2.90
CA LYS A 136 30.36 -4.98 -1.77
C LYS A 136 31.89 -5.02 -1.90
N GLY A 137 32.45 -4.07 -2.65
CA GLY A 137 33.85 -4.09 -3.05
C GLY A 137 34.18 -5.34 -3.87
N ARG A 138 35.26 -6.06 -3.51
CA ARG A 138 35.72 -7.29 -4.19
C ARG A 138 34.84 -8.54 -3.98
N ARG A 139 33.77 -8.48 -3.17
CA ARG A 139 32.93 -9.64 -2.85
C ARG A 139 31.46 -9.38 -3.17
N ASN A 140 30.81 -10.36 -3.78
CA ASN A 140 29.36 -10.36 -3.94
C ASN A 140 28.67 -10.76 -2.63
N LYS A 141 27.59 -10.06 -2.29
CA LYS A 141 26.71 -10.37 -1.16
C LYS A 141 25.35 -10.75 -1.71
N SER A 142 24.78 -11.81 -1.14
CA SER A 142 23.41 -12.20 -1.42
C SER A 142 22.51 -11.94 -0.21
N ALA A 143 21.29 -11.50 -0.48
CA ALA A 143 20.28 -11.22 0.51
C ALA A 143 18.88 -11.49 -0.08
N TYR A 144 17.86 -11.45 0.76
CA TYR A 144 16.48 -11.66 0.35
C TYR A 144 15.63 -10.43 0.62
N LYS A 145 14.76 -10.07 -0.33
CA LYS A 145 13.83 -8.95 -0.22
C LYS A 145 12.73 -9.27 0.81
N PRO A 146 12.56 -8.47 1.89
CA PRO A 146 11.52 -8.70 2.89
C PRO A 146 10.11 -8.68 2.30
N ARG A 147 9.83 -7.73 1.40
CA ARG A 147 8.52 -7.61 0.75
C ARG A 147 8.18 -8.83 -0.11
N CYS A 148 9.15 -9.39 -0.84
CA CYS A 148 8.94 -10.60 -1.64
C CYS A 148 8.66 -11.81 -0.74
N LEU A 149 9.45 -11.97 0.32
CA LEU A 149 9.26 -13.06 1.28
C LEU A 149 7.88 -13.00 1.94
N ARG A 150 7.42 -11.82 2.36
CA ARG A 150 6.06 -11.65 2.93
C ARG A 150 4.95 -12.08 1.96
N ARG A 151 5.08 -11.79 0.66
CA ARG A 151 4.14 -12.27 -0.36
C ARG A 151 4.16 -13.79 -0.54
N ASN A 152 5.26 -14.44 -0.19
CA ASN A 152 5.42 -15.90 -0.22
C ASN A 152 5.06 -16.55 1.13
N GLY A 153 4.34 -15.85 2.02
CA GLY A 153 3.86 -16.38 3.30
C GLY A 153 4.86 -16.35 4.45
N TYR A 154 6.06 -15.82 4.23
CA TYR A 154 7.07 -15.70 5.27
C TYR A 154 6.84 -14.49 6.18
N ARG A 155 7.14 -14.64 7.48
CA ARG A 155 6.96 -13.61 8.50
C ARG A 155 8.28 -13.29 9.16
N ILE A 156 8.46 -12.04 9.57
CA ILE A 156 9.67 -11.64 10.30
C ILE A 156 9.25 -11.53 11.75
N VAL A 157 9.92 -12.28 12.63
CA VAL A 157 9.57 -12.38 14.05
C VAL A 157 10.78 -12.05 14.93
N ARG A 158 10.51 -11.52 16.13
CA ARG A 158 11.51 -11.42 17.20
C ARG A 158 11.64 -12.79 17.86
N ARG A 159 12.83 -13.36 17.80
CA ARG A 159 13.24 -14.59 18.50
C ARG A 159 14.45 -14.30 19.33
#